data_AF-A0A924W634-F1
#
_entry.id   AF-A0A924W634-F1
#
_cell.length_a   1.000
_cell.length_b   1.000
_cell.length_c   1.000
_cell.angle_alpha   90.00
_cell.angle_beta   90.00
_cell.angle_gamma   90.00
#
_symmetry.space_group_name_H-M   'P 1'
#
loop_
_entity.id
_entity.type
_entity.pdbx_description
1 polymer ?
#
loop_
_entity_poly.entity_id
_entity_poly.type
_entity_poly.pdbx_seq_one_letter_code
_entity_poly.pdbx_strand_id
1 'polypeptide(L)'
;MASAQSMTGLGFLSGGSSSHALGISSDGSVVVGQAATPSFGHAFRWTRSGGMQNLGAPPAGQDYYRQATATNGDGSVVVGIFGSSSGARAFRWTSAGGAEELGTFPGGTQSSAYGVSRDGSIIVGFATDADQQLACRWTSGGGIQSLGTLPGENYSIAEDVSADGSVVVGQSWSSFLTRAFRWTSAGGMQDLGLLPGETQTSASVVSANGLVVFGLSYTDPFDGFRCFRWTSAEGMQDVGVLP
;
A
#
# COMPACT_ATOMS: atom_id res chain seq x y z
N MET A 1 -6.49 15.60 -38.02
CA MET A 1 -6.37 14.15 -37.81
C MET A 1 -6.10 13.92 -36.34
N ALA A 2 -7.03 13.30 -35.62
CA ALA A 2 -6.77 12.84 -34.25
C ALA A 2 -5.81 11.66 -34.35
N SER A 3 -4.68 11.72 -33.65
CA SER A 3 -3.79 10.56 -33.51
C SER A 3 -4.57 9.44 -32.84
N ALA A 4 -4.74 8.30 -33.52
CA ALA A 4 -5.26 7.11 -32.87
C ALA A 4 -4.28 6.71 -31.77
N GLN A 5 -4.74 6.69 -30.52
CA GLN A 5 -3.96 6.13 -29.42
C GLN A 5 -4.00 4.61 -29.54
N SER A 6 -2.85 3.95 -29.53
CA SER A 6 -2.74 2.50 -29.46
C SER A 6 -2.39 2.08 -28.03
N MET A 7 -3.09 1.09 -27.49
CA MET A 7 -2.69 0.44 -26.24
C MET A 7 -1.63 -0.63 -26.53
N THR A 8 -0.49 -0.54 -25.85
CA THR A 8 0.58 -1.54 -25.90
C THR A 8 0.70 -2.20 -24.53
N GLY A 9 0.59 -3.53 -24.48
CA GLY A 9 0.77 -4.29 -23.24
C GLY A 9 2.21 -4.20 -22.73
N LEU A 10 2.38 -4.33 -21.41
CA LEU A 10 3.70 -4.37 -20.76
C LEU A 10 4.49 -5.65 -21.09
N GLY A 11 3.80 -6.68 -21.59
CA GLY A 11 4.35 -8.00 -21.86
C GLY A 11 4.17 -8.96 -20.69
N PHE A 12 4.93 -10.06 -20.72
CA PHE A 12 4.89 -11.13 -19.72
C PHE A 12 6.32 -11.50 -19.30
N LEU A 13 6.45 -12.07 -18.10
CA LEU A 13 7.66 -12.81 -17.76
C LEU A 13 7.79 -14.04 -18.67
N SER A 14 9.02 -14.51 -18.87
CA SER A 14 9.28 -15.71 -19.69
C SER A 14 8.44 -16.90 -19.20
N GLY A 15 7.65 -17.48 -20.10
CA GLY A 15 6.74 -18.59 -19.79
C GLY A 15 5.42 -18.19 -19.11
N GLY A 16 5.21 -16.90 -18.80
CA GLY A 16 3.97 -16.38 -18.22
C GLY A 16 2.89 -16.08 -19.25
N SER A 17 1.65 -15.93 -18.77
CA SER A 17 0.45 -15.72 -19.60
C SER A 17 -0.41 -14.53 -19.20
N SER A 18 -0.16 -13.93 -18.03
CA SER A 18 -0.85 -12.74 -17.57
C SER A 18 0.05 -11.85 -16.73
N SER A 19 -0.25 -10.54 -16.73
CA SER A 19 0.40 -9.54 -15.90
C SER A 19 -0.62 -8.47 -15.48
N HIS A 20 -0.51 -8.03 -14.23
CA HIS A 20 -1.35 -7.03 -13.61
C HIS A 20 -0.45 -5.91 -13.07
N ALA A 21 -0.61 -4.71 -13.61
CA ALA A 21 0.03 -3.51 -13.07
C ALA A 21 -0.72 -3.06 -11.81
N LEU A 22 0.02 -2.72 -10.77
CA LEU A 22 -0.53 -2.36 -9.45
C LEU A 22 0.02 -1.03 -8.93
N GLY A 23 1.24 -0.67 -9.35
CA GLY A 23 1.86 0.60 -9.00
C GLY A 23 2.65 1.19 -10.17
N ILE A 24 2.80 2.51 -10.16
CA ILE A 24 3.59 3.25 -11.14
C ILE A 24 4.38 4.36 -10.43
N SER A 25 5.61 4.61 -10.86
CA SER A 25 6.43 5.72 -10.35
C SER A 25 5.83 7.06 -10.75
N SER A 26 6.11 8.12 -9.99
CA SER A 26 5.55 9.46 -10.24
C SER A 26 5.98 10.06 -11.59
N ASP A 27 7.14 9.65 -12.10
CA ASP A 27 7.65 10.02 -13.42
C ASP A 27 7.08 9.15 -14.57
N GLY A 28 6.26 8.15 -14.24
CA GLY A 28 5.65 7.21 -15.20
C GLY A 28 6.63 6.25 -15.87
N SER A 29 7.89 6.20 -15.43
CA SER A 29 8.95 5.43 -16.10
C SER A 29 9.02 3.96 -15.67
N VAL A 30 8.46 3.64 -14.49
CA VAL A 30 8.50 2.31 -13.88
C VAL A 30 7.08 1.86 -13.52
N VAL A 31 6.72 0.65 -13.97
CA VAL A 31 5.46 -0.01 -13.57
C VAL A 31 5.80 -1.26 -12.77
N VAL A 32 5.11 -1.50 -11.67
CA VAL A 32 5.28 -2.68 -10.83
C VAL A 32 3.98 -3.44 -10.70
N GLY A 33 4.08 -4.72 -10.40
CA GLY A 33 2.89 -5.52 -10.18
C GLY A 33 3.16 -7.00 -10.02
N GLN A 34 2.19 -7.80 -10.47
CA GLN A 34 2.25 -9.25 -10.44
C GLN A 34 2.16 -9.82 -11.86
N ALA A 35 3.01 -10.80 -12.17
CA ALA A 35 2.92 -11.60 -13.39
C ALA A 35 2.71 -13.06 -13.02
N ALA A 36 1.73 -13.73 -13.65
CA ALA A 36 1.49 -15.14 -13.44
C ALA A 36 2.41 -15.98 -14.35
N THR A 37 3.11 -16.93 -13.74
CA THR A 37 3.74 -18.05 -14.45
C THR A 37 2.96 -19.34 -14.16
N PRO A 38 3.16 -20.42 -14.93
CA PRO A 38 2.44 -21.68 -14.72
C PRO A 38 2.63 -22.31 -13.34
N SER A 39 3.70 -21.92 -12.63
CA SER A 39 3.95 -22.36 -11.27
C SER A 39 3.37 -21.37 -10.25
N PHE A 40 3.73 -20.07 -10.30
CA PHE A 40 3.32 -19.09 -9.28
C PHE A 40 3.25 -17.63 -9.79
N GLY A 41 2.63 -16.75 -8.98
CA GLY A 41 2.67 -15.30 -9.20
C GLY A 41 4.01 -14.69 -8.78
N HIS A 42 4.61 -13.87 -9.64
CA HIS A 42 5.88 -13.18 -9.41
C HIS A 42 5.70 -11.68 -9.37
N ALA A 43 6.35 -11.02 -8.42
CA ALA A 43 6.49 -9.57 -8.43
C ALA A 43 7.38 -9.14 -9.60
N PHE A 44 6.94 -8.15 -10.37
CA PHE A 44 7.73 -7.61 -11.47
C PHE A 44 7.97 -6.11 -11.31
N ARG A 45 9.05 -5.65 -11.96
CA ARG A 45 9.31 -4.26 -12.30
C ARG A 45 9.49 -4.16 -13.81
N TRP A 46 8.80 -3.22 -14.43
CA TRP A 46 8.85 -2.98 -15.86
C TRP A 46 9.40 -1.59 -16.14
N THR A 47 10.27 -1.51 -17.16
CA THR A 47 10.72 -0.24 -17.74
C THR A 47 10.63 -0.32 -19.26
N ARG A 48 10.51 0.84 -19.91
CA ARG A 48 10.47 0.88 -21.37
C ARG A 48 11.71 0.32 -22.04
N SER A 49 12.90 0.56 -21.47
CA SER A 49 14.18 0.12 -22.03
C SER A 49 14.56 -1.31 -21.64
N GLY A 50 14.15 -1.76 -20.45
CA GLY A 50 14.52 -3.08 -19.92
C GLY A 50 13.44 -4.16 -20.04
N GLY A 51 12.21 -3.78 -20.40
CA GLY A 51 11.08 -4.71 -20.38
C GLY A 51 10.70 -5.14 -18.97
N MET A 52 10.04 -6.30 -18.86
CA MET A 52 9.59 -6.87 -17.60
C MET A 52 10.70 -7.66 -16.90
N GLN A 53 11.03 -7.27 -15.68
CA GLN A 53 12.02 -7.91 -14.82
C GLN A 53 11.33 -8.59 -13.63
N ASN A 54 11.68 -9.85 -13.37
CA ASN A 54 11.28 -10.54 -12.14
C ASN A 54 12.13 -10.02 -10.96
N LEU A 55 11.48 -9.65 -9.86
CA LEU A 55 12.16 -9.11 -8.68
C LEU A 55 12.70 -10.18 -7.73
N GLY A 56 12.23 -11.43 -7.86
CA GLY A 56 12.48 -12.49 -6.87
C GLY A 56 11.73 -12.25 -5.56
N ALA A 57 11.95 -13.11 -4.56
CA ALA A 57 11.63 -12.82 -3.16
C ALA A 57 12.59 -13.57 -2.22
N PRO A 58 12.81 -13.05 -1.00
CA PRO A 58 13.50 -13.78 0.06
C PRO A 58 12.55 -14.80 0.73
N PRO A 59 13.07 -15.88 1.34
CA PRO A 59 14.35 -16.50 0.99
C PRO A 59 14.28 -17.11 -0.42
N ALA A 60 15.42 -17.13 -1.11
CA ALA A 60 15.52 -17.74 -2.43
C ALA A 60 15.17 -19.25 -2.39
N GLY A 61 14.48 -19.74 -3.42
CA GLY A 61 14.23 -21.17 -3.62
C GLY A 61 12.93 -21.73 -3.05
N GLN A 62 12.02 -20.89 -2.55
CA GLN A 62 10.66 -21.30 -2.19
C GLN A 62 9.62 -20.71 -3.14
N ASP A 63 8.62 -21.50 -3.47
CA ASP A 63 7.66 -21.26 -4.55
C ASP A 63 6.36 -20.66 -4.01
N TYR A 64 6.43 -19.39 -3.59
CA TYR A 64 5.29 -18.66 -3.03
C TYR A 64 4.80 -17.52 -3.91
N TYR A 65 3.53 -17.15 -3.73
CA TYR A 65 2.91 -15.95 -4.34
C TYR A 65 3.71 -14.69 -4.02
N ARG A 66 3.86 -13.80 -5.00
CA ARG A 66 4.57 -12.51 -4.85
C ARG A 66 3.86 -11.42 -5.64
N GLN A 67 3.79 -10.24 -5.04
CA GLN A 67 3.14 -9.07 -5.62
C GLN A 67 3.93 -7.82 -5.23
N ALA A 68 4.33 -7.01 -6.21
CA ALA A 68 4.76 -5.64 -5.94
C ALA A 68 3.52 -4.74 -5.91
N THR A 69 3.33 -4.03 -4.81
CA THR A 69 2.14 -3.20 -4.56
C THR A 69 2.39 -1.74 -4.92
N ALA A 70 3.59 -1.23 -4.64
CA ALA A 70 3.95 0.17 -4.89
C ALA A 70 5.44 0.36 -5.23
N THR A 71 5.75 1.54 -5.76
CA THR A 71 7.12 1.97 -6.05
C THR A 71 7.27 3.46 -5.75
N ASN A 72 8.48 3.90 -5.40
CA ASN A 72 8.75 5.30 -5.06
C ASN A 72 8.79 6.21 -6.31
N GLY A 73 9.11 7.49 -6.12
CA GLY A 73 8.97 8.52 -7.14
C GLY A 73 9.76 8.29 -8.44
N ASP A 74 10.94 7.67 -8.35
CA ASP A 74 11.81 7.32 -9.48
C ASP A 74 11.83 5.81 -9.80
N GLY A 75 11.03 5.03 -9.07
CA GLY A 75 10.93 3.58 -9.19
C GLY A 75 12.21 2.80 -8.89
N SER A 76 13.12 3.38 -8.09
CA SER A 76 14.33 2.71 -7.59
C SER A 76 14.06 1.81 -6.38
N VAL A 77 12.97 2.07 -5.65
CA VAL A 77 12.47 1.27 -4.53
C VAL A 77 11.12 0.68 -4.90
N VAL A 78 11.00 -0.64 -4.79
CA VAL A 78 9.74 -1.37 -4.98
C VAL A 78 9.37 -2.05 -3.67
N VAL A 79 8.10 -2.04 -3.30
CA VAL A 79 7.62 -2.71 -2.09
C VAL A 79 6.49 -3.66 -2.42
N GLY A 80 6.23 -4.60 -1.52
CA GLY A 80 5.15 -5.54 -1.73
C GLY A 80 5.11 -6.67 -0.73
N ILE A 81 4.50 -7.75 -1.17
CA ILE A 81 4.18 -8.91 -0.34
C ILE A 81 4.73 -10.16 -1.03
N PHE A 82 5.28 -11.08 -0.23
CA PHE A 82 5.58 -12.44 -0.65
C PHE A 82 5.00 -13.44 0.34
N GLY A 83 4.58 -14.60 -0.14
CA GLY A 83 4.18 -15.70 0.72
C GLY A 83 5.40 -16.39 1.34
N SER A 84 5.24 -16.91 2.55
CA SER A 84 6.20 -17.79 3.22
C SER A 84 5.47 -18.98 3.84
N SER A 85 6.21 -19.98 4.30
CA SER A 85 5.66 -21.08 5.10
C SER A 85 5.00 -20.61 6.41
N SER A 86 5.34 -19.39 6.86
CA SER A 86 4.84 -18.80 8.10
C SER A 86 3.73 -17.76 7.92
N GLY A 87 3.34 -17.44 6.66
CA GLY A 87 2.41 -16.37 6.34
C GLY A 87 2.97 -15.35 5.33
N ALA A 88 2.16 -14.37 4.95
CA ALA A 88 2.57 -13.30 4.05
C ALA A 88 3.58 -12.36 4.73
N ARG A 89 4.61 -11.92 4.00
CA ARG A 89 5.69 -11.05 4.50
C ARG A 89 5.88 -9.85 3.59
N ALA A 90 6.13 -8.70 4.20
CA ALA A 90 6.46 -7.49 3.47
C ALA A 90 7.91 -7.54 2.97
N PHE A 91 8.16 -7.06 1.75
CA PHE A 91 9.51 -6.88 1.23
C PHE A 91 9.73 -5.47 0.69
N ARG A 92 11.01 -5.11 0.63
CA ARG A 92 11.54 -3.97 -0.12
C ARG A 92 12.55 -4.50 -1.14
N TRP A 93 12.52 -3.97 -2.34
CA TRP A 93 13.47 -4.30 -3.39
C TRP A 93 14.19 -3.05 -3.89
N THR A 94 15.49 -3.20 -4.16
CA THR A 94 16.28 -2.24 -4.93
C THR A 94 17.13 -2.98 -5.96
N SER A 95 17.55 -2.31 -7.02
CA SER A 95 18.45 -2.91 -8.00
C SER A 95 19.83 -3.27 -7.43
N ALA A 96 20.28 -2.57 -6.37
CA ALA A 96 21.57 -2.80 -5.74
C ALA A 96 21.54 -3.93 -4.69
N GLY A 97 20.48 -4.01 -3.90
CA GLY A 97 20.36 -5.00 -2.81
C GLY A 97 19.51 -6.24 -3.14
N GLY A 98 18.73 -6.20 -4.22
CA GLY A 98 17.70 -7.20 -4.47
C GLY A 98 16.52 -7.04 -3.51
N ALA A 99 15.74 -8.11 -3.33
CA ALA A 99 14.60 -8.13 -2.42
C ALA A 99 15.05 -8.48 -1.00
N GLU A 100 14.54 -7.73 -0.03
CA GLU A 100 14.83 -7.85 1.41
C GLU A 100 13.51 -7.90 2.18
N GLU A 101 13.39 -8.80 3.16
CA GLU A 101 12.22 -8.87 4.05
C GLU A 101 12.23 -7.72 5.07
N LEU A 102 11.07 -7.09 5.30
CA LEU A 102 10.92 -5.97 6.22
C LEU A 102 10.55 -6.39 7.67
N GLY A 103 10.27 -7.67 7.88
CA GLY A 103 10.02 -8.28 9.19
C GLY A 103 8.61 -8.04 9.75
N THR A 104 8.44 -8.43 11.02
CA THR A 104 7.20 -8.32 11.82
C THR A 104 7.51 -7.79 13.22
N PHE A 105 6.48 -7.49 14.01
CA PHE A 105 6.67 -7.22 15.43
C PHE A 105 7.01 -8.51 16.19
N PRO A 106 7.57 -8.42 17.41
CA PRO A 106 7.84 -9.58 18.24
C PRO A 106 6.61 -10.48 18.40
N GLY A 107 6.78 -11.78 18.15
CA GLY A 107 5.69 -12.77 18.20
C GLY A 107 4.80 -12.82 16.95
N GLY A 108 4.93 -11.87 16.03
CA GLY A 108 4.14 -11.82 14.80
C GLY A 108 4.70 -12.64 13.65
N THR A 109 3.81 -13.01 12.74
CA THR A 109 4.12 -13.89 11.60
C THR A 109 3.74 -13.31 10.24
N GLN A 110 3.01 -12.20 10.20
CA GLN A 110 2.54 -11.61 8.95
C GLN A 110 2.87 -10.13 8.83
N SER A 111 3.25 -9.70 7.63
CA SER A 111 3.37 -8.29 7.27
C SER A 111 3.06 -8.06 5.79
N SER A 112 2.62 -6.84 5.47
CA SER A 112 2.38 -6.39 4.10
C SER A 112 2.76 -4.93 3.95
N ALA A 113 3.40 -4.57 2.84
CA ALA A 113 3.71 -3.20 2.47
C ALA A 113 2.78 -2.74 1.34
N TYR A 114 2.20 -1.54 1.49
CA TYR A 114 1.24 -0.97 0.54
C TYR A 114 1.66 0.38 -0.02
N GLY A 115 2.34 1.21 0.78
CA GLY A 115 2.78 2.54 0.37
C GLY A 115 4.27 2.76 0.60
N VAL A 116 4.85 3.68 -0.15
CA VAL A 116 6.24 4.10 -0.03
C VAL A 116 6.39 5.60 -0.34
N SER A 117 7.15 6.33 0.49
CA SER A 117 7.43 7.75 0.29
C SER A 117 8.17 8.00 -1.02
N ARG A 118 8.16 9.25 -1.51
CA ARG A 118 8.71 9.59 -2.83
C ARG A 118 10.21 9.27 -2.95
N ASP A 119 10.96 9.49 -1.88
CA ASP A 119 12.38 9.18 -1.77
C ASP A 119 12.67 7.71 -1.43
N GLY A 120 11.65 6.90 -1.15
CA GLY A 120 11.79 5.49 -0.81
C GLY A 120 12.29 5.23 0.62
N SER A 121 12.34 6.24 1.48
CA SER A 121 12.89 6.13 2.85
C SER A 121 11.86 5.62 3.88
N ILE A 122 10.58 5.84 3.63
CA ILE A 122 9.47 5.39 4.49
C ILE A 122 8.58 4.43 3.70
N ILE A 123 8.33 3.25 4.27
CA ILE A 123 7.39 2.26 3.74
C ILE A 123 6.27 2.11 4.76
N VAL A 124 5.03 1.97 4.33
CA VAL A 124 3.86 1.79 5.20
C VAL A 124 3.04 0.57 4.83
N GLY A 125 2.33 0.04 5.80
CA GLY A 125 1.47 -1.12 5.64
C GLY A 125 0.97 -1.63 6.99
N PHE A 126 0.98 -2.95 7.17
CA PHE A 126 0.77 -3.56 8.47
C PHE A 126 1.81 -4.62 8.79
N ALA A 127 1.96 -4.90 10.08
CA ALA A 127 2.52 -6.15 10.57
C ALA A 127 1.75 -6.63 11.79
N THR A 128 1.81 -7.94 12.03
CA THR A 128 1.25 -8.53 13.25
C THR A 128 2.29 -8.56 14.36
N ASP A 129 1.81 -8.51 15.59
CA ASP A 129 2.50 -9.06 16.77
C ASP A 129 1.86 -10.41 17.15
N ALA A 130 2.02 -10.87 18.39
CA ALA A 130 1.43 -12.12 18.87
C ALA A 130 -0.11 -12.09 18.98
N ASP A 131 -0.71 -10.90 19.08
CA ASP A 131 -2.10 -10.71 19.48
C ASP A 131 -2.93 -10.04 18.38
N GLN A 132 -2.34 -9.17 17.56
CA GLN A 132 -3.07 -8.24 16.69
C GLN A 132 -2.27 -7.83 15.45
N GLN A 133 -3.00 -7.25 14.49
CA GLN A 133 -2.47 -6.59 13.30
C GLN A 133 -2.44 -5.08 13.51
N LEU A 134 -1.29 -4.45 13.30
CA LEU A 134 -1.12 -3.01 13.48
C LEU A 134 -0.56 -2.34 12.23
N ALA A 135 -1.11 -1.16 11.93
CA ALA A 135 -0.54 -0.22 10.99
C ALA A 135 0.89 0.10 11.43
N CYS A 136 1.81 0.03 10.48
CA CYS A 136 3.21 0.23 10.77
C CYS A 136 3.90 1.02 9.67
N ARG A 137 5.09 1.53 10.01
CA ARG A 137 6.04 2.06 9.06
C ARG A 137 7.40 1.39 9.24
N TRP A 138 8.10 1.21 8.13
CA TRP A 138 9.51 0.81 8.12
C TRP A 138 10.36 1.98 7.67
N THR A 139 11.47 2.20 8.39
CA THR A 139 12.43 3.27 8.08
C THR A 139 13.82 2.69 7.92
N SER A 140 14.64 3.29 7.06
CA SER A 140 16.05 2.92 6.94
C SER A 140 16.78 3.19 8.27
N GLY A 141 17.23 2.14 8.95
CA GLY A 141 17.99 2.22 10.20
C GLY A 141 17.17 2.22 11.50
N GLY A 142 15.85 2.44 11.44
CA GLY A 142 14.96 2.44 12.62
C GLY A 142 14.13 1.17 12.81
N GLY A 143 14.14 0.24 11.84
CA GLY A 143 13.34 -0.98 11.89
C GLY A 143 11.83 -0.71 11.72
N ILE A 144 11.02 -1.69 12.13
CA ILE A 144 9.56 -1.61 12.10
C ILE A 144 9.03 -0.79 13.29
N GLN A 145 8.12 0.13 13.04
CA GLN A 145 7.47 0.94 14.07
C GLN A 145 5.94 0.86 13.94
N SER A 146 5.25 0.56 15.05
CA SER A 146 3.80 0.62 15.14
C SER A 146 3.31 2.07 15.13
N LEU A 147 2.21 2.31 14.39
CA LEU A 147 1.51 3.60 14.38
C LEU A 147 0.38 3.64 15.43
N GLY A 148 0.08 2.50 16.07
CA GLY A 148 -0.98 2.32 17.05
C GLY A 148 -2.35 2.02 16.44
N THR A 149 -3.39 2.28 17.21
CA THR A 149 -4.81 2.20 16.81
C THR A 149 -5.51 3.49 17.26
N LEU A 150 -6.71 3.74 16.73
CA LEU A 150 -7.57 4.75 17.33
C LEU A 150 -8.06 4.29 18.71
N PRO A 151 -8.42 5.23 19.62
CA PRO A 151 -8.86 4.88 20.97
C PRO A 151 -10.02 3.88 20.98
N GLY A 152 -9.82 2.74 21.64
CA GLY A 152 -10.84 1.67 21.78
C GLY A 152 -10.85 0.64 20.64
N GLU A 153 -9.92 0.73 19.68
CA GLU A 153 -9.77 -0.20 18.57
C GLU A 153 -8.53 -1.09 18.72
N ASN A 154 -8.56 -2.26 18.07
CA ASN A 154 -7.57 -3.32 18.27
C ASN A 154 -6.79 -3.68 17.00
N TYR A 155 -7.18 -3.14 15.84
CA TYR A 155 -6.56 -3.45 14.57
C TYR A 155 -6.37 -2.19 13.75
N SER A 156 -5.30 -2.13 12.96
CA SER A 156 -5.10 -1.04 12.02
C SER A 156 -4.26 -1.47 10.81
N ILE A 157 -4.37 -0.69 9.74
CA ILE A 157 -3.60 -0.83 8.49
C ILE A 157 -3.30 0.56 7.93
N ALA A 158 -2.07 0.78 7.47
CA ALA A 158 -1.73 1.97 6.71
C ALA A 158 -1.81 1.65 5.22
N GLU A 159 -2.57 2.45 4.47
CA GLU A 159 -2.80 2.25 3.03
C GLU A 159 -1.85 3.12 2.19
N ASP A 160 -1.57 4.36 2.64
CA ASP A 160 -0.78 5.32 1.86
C ASP A 160 0.02 6.30 2.74
N VAL A 161 1.03 6.93 2.16
CA VAL A 161 1.96 7.85 2.82
C VAL A 161 2.30 9.05 1.92
N SER A 162 2.40 10.24 2.51
CA SER A 162 2.80 11.47 1.79
C SER A 162 4.21 11.37 1.21
N ALA A 163 4.53 12.25 0.26
CA ALA A 163 5.78 12.20 -0.49
C ALA A 163 7.02 12.34 0.42
N ASP A 164 6.90 13.12 1.50
CA ASP A 164 7.93 13.34 2.52
C ASP A 164 7.89 12.31 3.67
N GLY A 165 6.96 11.36 3.65
CA GLY A 165 6.84 10.34 4.69
C GLY A 165 6.19 10.81 6.00
N SER A 166 5.73 12.07 6.08
CA SER A 166 5.30 12.68 7.36
C SER A 166 3.84 12.40 7.73
N VAL A 167 3.01 12.09 6.74
CA VAL A 167 1.58 11.81 6.91
C VAL A 167 1.28 10.41 6.39
N VAL A 168 0.69 9.57 7.24
CA VAL A 168 0.23 8.22 6.88
C VAL A 168 -1.28 8.17 7.03
N VAL A 169 -1.98 7.50 6.11
CA VAL A 169 -3.43 7.33 6.17
C VAL A 169 -3.80 5.86 6.04
N GLY A 170 -4.99 5.52 6.53
CA GLY A 170 -5.51 4.17 6.43
C GLY A 170 -6.77 4.02 7.27
N GLN A 171 -6.93 2.84 7.86
CA GLN A 171 -8.09 2.50 8.67
C GLN A 171 -7.68 1.78 9.95
N SER A 172 -8.44 2.02 10.99
CA SER A 172 -8.35 1.34 12.29
C SER A 172 -9.74 0.78 12.60
N TRP A 173 -9.81 -0.37 13.27
CA TRP A 173 -11.07 -1.06 13.51
C TRP A 173 -11.10 -1.95 14.75
N SER A 174 -12.33 -2.28 15.12
CA SER A 174 -12.70 -3.32 16.10
C SER A 174 -13.78 -4.23 15.48
N SER A 175 -14.39 -5.10 16.27
CA SER A 175 -15.39 -6.07 15.79
C SER A 175 -16.62 -5.46 15.11
N PHE A 176 -16.92 -4.17 15.32
CA PHE A 176 -18.17 -3.55 14.85
C PHE A 176 -17.98 -2.21 14.14
N LEU A 177 -16.76 -1.67 14.11
CA LEU A 177 -16.50 -0.30 13.69
C LEU A 177 -15.17 -0.21 12.94
N THR A 178 -15.20 0.47 11.80
CA THR A 178 -14.02 0.84 10.99
C THR A 178 -13.99 2.35 10.83
N ARG A 179 -12.82 2.95 11.07
CA ARG A 179 -12.61 4.40 11.02
C ARG A 179 -11.37 4.73 10.21
N ALA A 180 -11.53 5.70 9.31
CA ALA A 180 -10.41 6.29 8.59
C ALA A 180 -9.53 7.09 9.55
N PHE A 181 -8.21 6.93 9.46
CA PHE A 181 -7.27 7.73 10.25
C PHE A 181 -6.32 8.54 9.36
N ARG A 182 -5.81 9.62 9.94
CA ARG A 182 -4.57 10.29 9.53
C ARG A 182 -3.59 10.24 10.70
N TRP A 183 -2.35 9.85 10.43
CA TRP A 183 -1.30 9.73 11.42
C TRP A 183 -0.16 10.69 11.11
N THR A 184 0.40 11.28 12.17
CA THR A 184 1.67 12.03 12.13
C THR A 184 2.49 11.68 13.36
N SER A 185 3.82 11.82 13.28
CA SER A 185 4.68 11.55 14.44
C SER A 185 4.44 12.48 15.63
N ALA A 186 3.95 13.70 15.37
CA ALA A 186 3.67 14.68 16.43
C ALA A 186 2.29 14.46 17.09
N GLY A 187 1.30 14.00 16.32
CA GLY A 187 -0.10 13.91 16.78
C GLY A 187 -0.61 12.50 17.03
N GLY A 188 0.10 11.45 16.61
CA GLY A 188 -0.43 10.09 16.61
C GLY A 188 -1.56 9.91 15.58
N MET A 189 -2.41 8.89 15.78
CA MET A 189 -3.58 8.63 14.94
C MET A 189 -4.71 9.60 15.28
N GLN A 190 -5.25 10.25 14.26
CA GLN A 190 -6.42 11.11 14.30
C GLN A 190 -7.55 10.48 13.50
N ASP A 191 -8.73 10.32 14.10
CA ASP A 191 -9.97 9.93 13.41
C ASP A 191 -10.40 11.06 12.44
N LEU A 192 -10.73 10.70 11.20
CA LEU A 192 -11.18 11.63 10.17
C LEU A 192 -12.69 11.90 10.19
N GLY A 193 -13.45 11.13 10.96
CA GLY A 193 -14.90 11.22 11.07
C GLY A 193 -15.63 10.39 10.02
N LEU A 194 -16.88 10.78 9.75
CA LEU A 194 -17.86 10.08 8.90
C LEU A 194 -18.64 11.10 8.06
N LEU A 195 -19.14 10.68 6.91
CA LEU A 195 -20.19 11.44 6.22
C LEU A 195 -21.52 11.29 6.97
N PRO A 196 -22.41 12.31 6.93
CA PRO A 196 -23.71 12.23 7.58
C PRO A 196 -24.51 11.01 7.10
N GLY A 197 -25.00 10.22 8.06
CA GLY A 197 -25.77 9.00 7.82
C GLY A 197 -24.95 7.71 7.74
N GLU A 198 -23.62 7.80 7.62
CA GLU A 198 -22.74 6.63 7.49
C GLU A 198 -22.21 6.14 8.85
N THR A 199 -21.85 4.86 8.92
CA THR A 199 -21.37 4.23 10.16
C THR A 199 -19.93 3.73 10.09
N GLN A 200 -19.31 3.73 8.92
CA GLN A 200 -17.94 3.28 8.67
C GLN A 200 -17.18 4.22 7.71
N THR A 201 -15.85 4.29 7.88
CA THR A 201 -14.95 5.02 6.98
C THR A 201 -13.61 4.31 6.78
N SER A 202 -13.02 4.50 5.62
CA SER A 202 -11.67 4.03 5.28
C SER A 202 -10.96 5.08 4.43
N ALA A 203 -9.72 5.45 4.79
CA ALA A 203 -8.88 6.31 3.95
C ALA A 203 -8.00 5.45 3.04
N SER A 204 -7.97 5.79 1.76
CA SER A 204 -7.24 5.00 0.75
C SER A 204 -5.99 5.69 0.25
N VAL A 205 -6.01 7.02 0.14
CA VAL A 205 -4.89 7.79 -0.43
C VAL A 205 -4.72 9.15 0.23
N VAL A 206 -3.48 9.63 0.27
CA VAL A 206 -3.11 10.97 0.72
C VAL A 206 -2.34 11.71 -0.38
N SER A 207 -2.66 12.98 -0.56
CA SER A 207 -1.93 13.85 -1.49
C SER A 207 -0.44 13.92 -1.13
N ALA A 208 0.42 14.16 -2.13
CA ALA A 208 1.87 14.22 -1.95
C ALA A 208 2.33 15.20 -0.85
N ASN A 209 1.62 16.31 -0.65
CA ASN A 209 1.92 17.30 0.40
C ASN A 209 1.28 16.98 1.76
N GLY A 210 0.58 15.85 1.90
CA GLY A 210 -0.02 15.40 3.16
C GLY A 210 -1.29 16.14 3.59
N LEU A 211 -1.86 17.02 2.74
CA LEU A 211 -2.95 17.93 3.14
C LEU A 211 -4.36 17.43 2.81
N VAL A 212 -4.51 16.59 1.78
CA VAL A 212 -5.78 16.08 1.31
C VAL A 212 -5.80 14.56 1.41
N VAL A 213 -6.86 14.02 1.97
CA VAL A 213 -7.10 12.57 2.08
C VAL A 213 -8.36 12.20 1.31
N PHE A 214 -8.33 11.10 0.57
CA PHE A 214 -9.52 10.52 -0.05
C PHE A 214 -9.77 9.12 0.48
N GLY A 215 -11.04 8.71 0.45
CA GLY A 215 -11.44 7.41 0.92
C GLY A 215 -12.93 7.17 0.74
N LEU A 216 -13.45 6.18 1.44
CA LEU A 216 -14.84 5.75 1.38
C LEU A 216 -15.51 5.93 2.74
N SER A 217 -16.79 6.32 2.71
CA SER A 217 -17.70 6.27 3.84
C SER A 217 -18.94 5.46 3.45
N TYR A 218 -19.41 4.60 4.35
CA TYR A 218 -20.47 3.64 4.07
C TYR A 218 -21.13 3.14 5.36
N THR A 219 -22.30 2.52 5.23
CA THR A 219 -23.04 1.90 6.34
C THR A 219 -22.93 0.38 6.26
N ASP A 220 -23.25 -0.17 5.09
CA ASP A 220 -23.10 -1.57 4.75
C ASP A 220 -22.12 -1.66 3.57
N PRO A 221 -21.03 -2.45 3.67
CA PRO A 221 -20.06 -2.61 2.58
C PRO A 221 -20.67 -3.23 1.30
N PHE A 222 -21.91 -3.73 1.35
CA PHE A 222 -22.64 -4.27 0.21
C PHE A 222 -23.70 -3.33 -0.36
N ASP A 223 -24.06 -2.25 0.34
CA ASP A 223 -25.14 -1.32 -0.04
C ASP A 223 -24.62 0.01 -0.65
N GLY A 224 -23.34 0.04 -1.00
CA GLY A 224 -22.70 1.14 -1.72
C GLY A 224 -21.71 1.95 -0.89
N PHE A 225 -20.87 2.70 -1.59
CA PHE A 225 -19.82 3.52 -1.00
C PHE A 225 -19.95 4.96 -1.46
N ARG A 226 -19.69 5.90 -0.55
CA ARG A 226 -19.56 7.33 -0.88
C ARG A 226 -18.10 7.74 -0.77
N CYS A 227 -17.57 8.27 -1.86
CA CYS A 227 -16.22 8.81 -1.87
C CYS A 227 -16.19 10.11 -1.07
N PHE A 228 -15.23 10.24 -0.15
CA PHE A 228 -15.00 11.50 0.56
C PHE A 228 -13.67 12.14 0.17
N ARG A 229 -13.63 13.46 0.33
CA ARG A 229 -12.41 14.27 0.41
C ARG A 229 -12.32 14.85 1.82
N TRP A 230 -11.17 14.78 2.45
CA TRP A 230 -10.94 15.34 3.78
C TRP A 230 -9.74 16.30 3.78
N THR A 231 -9.89 17.41 4.51
CA THR A 231 -8.78 18.28 4.91
C THR A 231 -8.92 18.66 6.39
N SER A 232 -7.82 19.04 7.04
CA SER A 232 -7.88 19.50 8.43
C SER A 232 -8.68 20.79 8.62
N ALA A 233 -8.85 21.59 7.56
CA ALA A 233 -9.58 22.85 7.62
C ALA A 233 -11.10 22.67 7.42
N GLU A 234 -11.50 21.69 6.61
CA GLU A 234 -12.89 21.55 6.15
C GLU A 234 -13.58 20.30 6.70
N GLY A 235 -12.81 19.36 7.27
CA GLY A 235 -13.32 18.05 7.65
C GLY A 235 -13.67 17.21 6.41
N MET A 236 -14.54 16.22 6.61
CA MET A 236 -14.96 15.28 5.57
C MET A 236 -16.07 15.87 4.68
N GLN A 237 -15.88 15.81 3.38
CA GLN A 237 -16.82 16.28 2.35
C GLN A 237 -17.13 15.15 1.37
N ASP A 238 -18.40 15.01 0.98
CA ASP A 238 -18.81 14.08 -0.07
C ASP A 238 -18.35 14.58 -1.44
N VAL A 239 -17.72 13.72 -2.23
CA VAL A 239 -17.26 14.03 -3.59
C VAL A 239 -18.38 13.83 -4.63
N GLY A 240 -19.48 13.18 -4.23
CA GLY A 240 -20.63 12.89 -5.08
C GLY A 240 -20.42 11.68 -5.99
N VAL A 241 -21.42 11.43 -6.84
CA VAL A 241 -21.36 10.40 -7.90
C VAL A 241 -20.96 11.03 -9.23
N LEU A 242 -20.29 10.25 -10.09
CA LEU A 242 -20.07 10.68 -11.47
C LEU A 242 -21.44 10.88 -12.18
N PRO A 243 -21.58 11.93 -13.01
CA PRO A 243 -22.82 12.19 -13.76
C PRO A 243 -23.13 11.12 -14.81
#